data_AF-A0A424Z4A3-F1
#
_entry.id   AF-A0A424Z4A3-F1
#
_cell.length_a   1.000
_cell.length_b   1.000
_cell.length_c   1.000
_cell.angle_alpha   90.00
_cell.angle_beta   90.00
_cell.angle_gamma   90.00
#
_symmetry.space_group_name_H-M   'P 1'
#
loop_
_entity.id
_entity.type
_entity.pdbx_description
1 polymer ?
#
loop_
_entity_poly.entity_id
_entity_poly.type
_entity_poly.pdbx_seq_one_letter_code
_entity_poly.pdbx_strand_id
1 'polypeptide(L)' 'MKRLGKVMHITGQKNIIVRGDQKASPYGLKEIPRINSYVIDKSVDRVGKINNIFGSVTKPYYSIKPRKSH' A
#
# COMPACT_ATOMS: atom_id res chain seq x y z
N MET A 1 4.21 -4.38 -12.39
CA MET A 1 3.13 -3.96 -11.47
C MET A 1 2.78 -5.13 -10.55
N LYS A 2 2.65 -4.92 -9.24
CA LYS A 2 2.36 -5.98 -8.27
C LYS A 2 1.13 -5.59 -7.47
N ARG A 3 0.20 -6.53 -7.27
CA ARG A 3 -1.02 -6.28 -6.51
C ARG A 3 -0.68 -6.01 -5.04
N LEU A 4 -0.99 -4.80 -4.58
CA LEU A 4 -0.69 -4.35 -3.20
C LEU A 4 -1.65 -4.99 -2.18
N GLY A 5 -2.96 -4.92 -2.44
CA GLY A 5 -3.94 -5.46 -1.51
C GLY A 5 -5.36 -4.95 -1.73
N LYS A 6 -6.17 -4.98 -0.65
CA LYS A 6 -7.53 -4.42 -0.61
C LYS A 6 -7.57 -3.16 0.26
N VAL A 7 -8.26 -2.12 -0.23
CA VAL A 7 -8.52 -0.90 0.55
C VAL A 7 -9.43 -1.23 1.72
N MET A 8 -9.06 -0.74 2.91
CA MET A 8 -9.82 -0.92 4.14
C MET A 8 -10.67 0.32 4.44
N HIS A 9 -10.02 1.47 4.59
CA HIS A 9 -10.67 2.75 4.89
C HIS A 9 -9.75 3.93 4.55
N ILE A 10 -10.30 5.14 4.62
CA ILE A 10 -9.57 6.40 4.55
C ILE A 10 -9.52 7.00 5.95
N THR A 11 -8.34 7.41 6.40
CA THR A 11 -8.17 8.02 7.73
C THR A 11 -8.66 9.48 7.75
N GLY A 12 -8.87 10.05 8.93
CA GLY A 12 -9.21 11.48 9.06
C GLY A 12 -8.15 12.42 8.47
N GLN A 13 -6.89 11.97 8.38
CA GLN A 13 -5.79 12.69 7.71
C GLN A 13 -5.73 12.43 6.19
N LYS A 14 -6.79 11.84 5.61
CA LYS A 14 -6.93 11.50 4.20
C LYS A 14 -5.90 10.49 3.67
N ASN A 15 -5.28 9.68 4.53
CA ASN A 15 -4.46 8.56 4.06
C ASN A 15 -5.35 7.36 3.71
N ILE A 16 -5.00 6.63 2.65
CA ILE A 16 -5.70 5.40 2.27
C ILE A 16 -4.97 4.23 2.94
N ILE A 17 -5.71 3.43 3.71
CA ILE A 17 -5.17 2.23 4.35
C ILE A 17 -5.50 1.01 3.51
N VAL A 18 -4.47 0.26 3.14
CA VAL A 18 -4.57 -0.97 2.35
C VAL A 18 -4.06 -2.14 3.16
N ARG A 19 -4.85 -3.22 3.22
CA ARG A 19 -4.41 -4.50 3.79
C ARG A 19 -3.66 -5.29 2.74
N GLY A 20 -2.42 -5.67 3.02
CA GLY A 20 -1.61 -6.50 2.14
C GLY A 20 -2.18 -7.90 1.97
N ASP A 21 -2.33 -8.33 0.72
CA ASP A 21 -2.91 -9.65 0.40
C ASP A 21 -1.87 -10.77 0.39
N GLN A 22 -0.58 -10.43 0.33
CA GLN A 22 0.48 -11.43 0.25
C GLN A 22 0.98 -11.80 1.63
N LYS A 23 0.96 -13.12 1.92
CA LYS A 23 1.74 -13.73 3.00
C LYS A 23 3.21 -13.43 2.69
N ALA A 24 3.82 -12.46 3.37
CA ALA A 24 5.27 -12.32 3.31
C ALA A 24 5.84 -13.65 3.82
N SER A 25 6.67 -14.31 3.00
CA SER A 25 7.30 -15.55 3.42
C SER A 25 8.19 -15.23 4.62
N PRO A 26 8.10 -15.99 5.73
CA PRO A 26 8.94 -15.75 6.91
C PRO A 26 10.45 -15.89 6.62
N TYR A 27 10.81 -16.52 5.50
CA TYR A 27 12.19 -16.74 5.05
C TYR A 27 12.46 -16.24 3.63
N GLY A 28 11.50 -15.57 3.00
CA GLY A 28 11.57 -15.20 1.58
C GLY A 28 11.27 -13.73 1.39
N LEU A 29 12.26 -13.03 0.85
CA LEU A 29 12.29 -11.66 0.34
C LEU A 29 11.17 -11.36 -0.67
N LYS A 30 9.90 -11.60 -0.36
CA LYS A 30 8.78 -11.26 -1.21
C LYS A 30 8.55 -9.76 -1.05
N GLU A 31 9.22 -9.02 -1.93
CA GLU A 31 9.41 -7.57 -1.96
C GLU A 31 8.23 -6.81 -1.35
N ILE A 32 8.41 -6.40 -0.10
CA ILE A 32 7.64 -5.34 0.52
C ILE A 32 7.94 -4.09 -0.33
N PRO A 33 6.92 -3.40 -0.83
CA PRO A 33 7.14 -2.22 -1.65
C PRO A 33 7.92 -1.18 -0.85
N ARG A 34 8.83 -0.46 -1.51
CA ARG A 34 9.61 0.60 -0.88
C ARG A 34 8.71 1.78 -0.55
N ILE A 35 9.05 2.52 0.50
CA ILE A 35 8.46 3.84 0.76
C ILE A 35 8.61 4.71 -0.51
N ASN A 36 7.63 5.57 -0.76
CA ASN A 36 7.47 6.40 -1.96
C ASN A 36 7.17 5.65 -3.27
N SER A 37 6.98 4.33 -3.25
CA SER A 37 6.47 3.60 -4.41
C SER A 37 5.09 4.12 -4.82
N TYR A 38 4.85 4.23 -6.13
CA TYR A 38 3.56 4.61 -6.67
C TYR A 38 2.54 3.48 -6.50
N VAL A 39 1.34 3.86 -6.07
CA VAL A 39 0.17 2.98 -6.07
C VAL A 39 -0.75 3.44 -7.18
N ILE A 40 -1.16 2.49 -7.99
CA ILE A 40 -2.12 2.66 -9.08
C ILE A 40 -3.38 1.86 -8.78
N ASP A 41 -4.49 2.26 -9.38
CA ASP A 41 -5.70 1.47 -9.39
C ASP A 41 -5.73 0.46 -10.56
N LYS A 42 -6.90 -0.15 -10.80
CA LYS A 42 -7.09 -1.11 -11.90
C LYS A 42 -7.11 -0.45 -13.29
N SER A 43 -7.39 0.86 -13.35
CA SER A 43 -7.39 1.67 -14.57
C SER A 43 -6.00 2.24 -14.89
N VAL A 44 -4.98 1.89 -14.08
CA VAL A 44 -3.60 2.39 -14.19
C VAL A 44 -3.47 3.88 -13.77
N ASP A 45 -4.49 4.41 -13.09
CA ASP A 45 -4.46 5.78 -12.57
C ASP A 45 -3.66 5.86 -11.27
N ARG A 46 -2.82 6.89 -11.16
CA ARG A 46 -1.97 7.10 -9.99
C ARG A 46 -2.80 7.57 -8.80
N VAL A 47 -3.07 6.66 -7.88
CA VAL A 47 -3.75 6.92 -6.60
C VAL A 47 -2.89 7.75 -5.66
N GLY A 48 -1.60 7.41 -5.53
CA GLY A 48 -0.72 8.07 -4.58
C GLY A 48 0.61 7.37 -4.37
N LYS A 49 1.24 7.66 -3.23
CA LYS A 49 2.53 7.04 -2.82
C LYS A 49 2.42 6.42 -1.44
N ILE A 50 3.12 5.31 -1.24
CA ILE A 50 3.26 4.69 0.07
C ILE A 50 4.07 5.61 0.97
N ASN A 51 3.51 6.00 2.12
CA ASN A 51 4.21 6.83 3.11
C ASN A 51 4.54 6.08 4.40
N ASN A 52 3.88 4.94 4.66
CA ASN A 52 4.17 4.11 5.83
C ASN A 52 3.76 2.64 5.61
N ILE A 53 4.43 1.74 6.32
CA ILE A 53 4.18 0.29 6.33
C ILE A 53 4.23 -0.19 7.78
N PHE A 54 3.17 -0.83 8.27
CA PHE A 54 3.05 -1.19 9.68
C PHE A 54 2.22 -2.47 9.89
N GLY A 55 2.22 -2.99 11.12
CA GLY A 55 1.52 -4.23 11.47
C GLY A 55 2.36 -5.49 11.24
N SER A 56 1.69 -6.64 11.16
CA SER A 56 2.36 -7.95 11.04
C SER A 56 3.23 -8.04 9.77
N VAL A 57 4.44 -8.56 9.91
CA VAL A 57 5.37 -8.79 8.79
C VAL A 57 4.74 -9.68 7.72
N THR A 58 3.91 -10.67 8.12
CA THR A 58 3.27 -11.60 7.17
C THR A 58 2.10 -10.98 6.41
N LYS A 59 1.40 -10.00 6.99
CA LYS A 59 0.25 -9.30 6.39
C LYS A 59 0.27 -7.84 6.86
N PRO A 60 1.10 -6.99 6.23
CA PRO A 60 1.23 -5.60 6.65
C PRO A 60 0.02 -4.77 6.22
N TYR A 61 -0.10 -3.61 6.85
CA TYR A 61 -0.89 -2.50 6.37
C TYR A 61 0.01 -1.51 5.65
N TYR A 62 -0.50 -0.96 4.56
CA TYR A 62 0.14 0.10 3.79
C TYR A 62 -0.68 1.37 3.95
N SER A 63 -0.01 2.45 4.34
CA SER A 63 -0.59 3.79 4.30
C SER A 63 -0.14 4.47 3.02
N ILE A 64 -1.11 5.04 2.30
CA ILE A 64 -0.89 5.71 1.03
C ILE A 64 -1.32 7.17 1.21
N LYS A 65 -0.41 8.09 0.90
CA LYS A 65 -0.73 9.50 0.77
C LYS A 65 -1.30 9.73 -0.64
N PRO A 66 -2.58 10.15 -0.77
CA PRO A 66 -3.16 10.42 -2.06
C PRO A 66 -2.39 11.53 -2.77
N ARG A 67 -2.34 11.46 -4.10
CA ARG A 67 -1.87 12.58 -4.90
C ARG A 67 -2.88 13.72 -4.75
N LYS A 68 -2.41 14.95 -4.53
CA LYS A 68 -3.28 16.13 -4.63
C LYS A 68 -3.78 16.20 -6.07
N SER A 69 -5.10 16.10 -6.28
CA SER A 69 -5.68 16.61 -7.53
C SER A 69 -5.43 18.11 -7.52
N HIS A 70 -4.71 18.60 -8.53
CA HIS A 70 -4.91 19.98 -8.95
C HIS A 70 -6.26 20.06 -9.67
#